data_AF-W1XKQ5-F1
#
_entry.id   AF-W1XKQ5-F1
#
_cell.length_a   1.000
_cell.length_b   1.000
_cell.length_c   1.000
_cell.angle_alpha   90.00
_cell.angle_beta   90.00
_cell.angle_gamma   90.00
#
_symmetry.space_group_name_H-M   'P 1'
#
loop_
_entity.id
_entity.type
_entity.pdbx_description
1 polymer ?
#
loop_
_entity_poly.entity_id
_entity_poly.type
_entity_poly.pdbx_seq_one_letter_code
_entity_poly.pdbx_strand_id
1 'polypeptide(L)' 'SYGETRPGNNVRPQLDSVVRIASLTKLMTSEMLVKLLDQGTVKLNDPLSKYAPPGARVPTYNGTPITLVNLATHT' A
#
# COMPACT_ATOMS: atom_id res chain seq x y z
N SER A 1 -20.18 -12.95 15.44
CA SER A 1 -18.79 -13.42 15.64
C SER A 1 -18.80 -14.88 16.06
N TYR A 2 -17.68 -15.59 15.99
CA TYR A 2 -17.58 -17.00 16.40
C TYR A 2 -16.22 -17.22 17.07
N GLY A 3 -16.10 -18.30 17.84
CA GLY A 3 -14.84 -18.73 18.45
C GLY A 3 -14.30 -17.80 19.53
N GLU A 4 -12.98 -17.75 19.62
CA GLU A 4 -12.20 -17.14 20.70
C GLU A 4 -11.16 -16.17 20.13
N THR A 5 -10.80 -15.13 20.89
CA THR A 5 -9.77 -14.15 20.49
C THR A 5 -8.35 -14.66 20.70
N ARG A 6 -8.16 -15.68 21.56
CA ARG A 6 -6.91 -16.42 21.76
C ARG A 6 -7.26 -17.86 22.08
N PRO A 7 -6.43 -18.85 21.68
CA PRO A 7 -6.71 -20.25 21.94
C PRO A 7 -7.02 -20.53 23.41
N GLY A 8 -8.20 -21.10 23.70
CA GLY A 8 -8.65 -21.56 25.01
C GLY A 8 -9.17 -20.47 25.95
N ASN A 9 -9.27 -19.21 25.50
CA ASN A 9 -9.63 -18.11 26.40
C ASN A 9 -11.13 -17.88 26.59
N ASN A 10 -11.99 -18.57 25.83
CA ASN A 10 -13.45 -18.41 25.82
C ASN A 10 -13.94 -16.95 25.65
N VAL A 11 -13.11 -16.04 25.13
CA VAL A 11 -13.47 -14.64 24.88
C VAL A 11 -13.87 -14.49 23.42
N ARG A 12 -15.17 -14.27 23.17
CA ARG A 12 -15.71 -14.08 21.82
C ARG A 12 -15.23 -12.74 21.21
N PRO A 13 -14.88 -12.69 19.91
CA PRO A 13 -14.58 -11.43 19.23
C PRO A 13 -15.77 -10.45 19.25
N GLN A 14 -15.44 -9.17 19.40
CA GLN A 14 -16.36 -8.03 19.51
C GLN A 14 -16.14 -7.04 18.35
N LEU A 15 -17.00 -6.02 18.25
CA LEU A 15 -16.94 -5.00 17.21
C LEU A 15 -15.61 -4.23 17.19
N ASP A 16 -15.00 -4.04 18.36
CA ASP A 16 -13.76 -3.31 18.60
C ASP A 16 -12.53 -4.23 18.71
N SER A 17 -12.68 -5.53 18.42
CA SER A 17 -11.55 -6.45 18.41
C SER A 17 -10.54 -6.09 17.32
N VAL A 18 -9.31 -5.82 17.72
CA VAL A 18 -8.23 -5.46 16.80
C VAL A 18 -7.82 -6.69 15.98
N VAL A 19 -7.77 -6.51 14.66
CA VAL A 19 -7.34 -7.53 13.71
C VAL A 19 -6.24 -6.99 12.78
N ARG A 20 -5.38 -7.88 12.30
CA ARG A 20 -4.44 -7.54 11.23
C ARG A 20 -5.18 -7.70 9.89
N ILE A 21 -5.41 -6.61 9.19
CA ILE A 21 -6.12 -6.62 7.90
C ILE A 21 -5.27 -7.10 6.72
N ALA A 22 -3.98 -7.35 6.95
CA ALA A 22 -3.01 -7.86 5.98
C ALA A 22 -3.03 -7.08 4.65
N SER A 23 -3.17 -7.76 3.51
CA SER A 23 -3.10 -7.11 2.18
C SER A 23 -4.25 -6.15 1.88
N LEU A 24 -5.30 -6.06 2.72
CA LEU A 24 -6.30 -5.01 2.59
C LEU A 24 -5.69 -3.60 2.76
N THR A 25 -4.55 -3.49 3.47
CA THR A 25 -3.79 -2.23 3.56
C THR A 25 -3.44 -1.65 2.18
N LYS A 26 -3.23 -2.48 1.14
CA LYS A 26 -2.92 -2.00 -0.22
C LYS A 26 -4.03 -1.12 -0.79
N LEU A 27 -5.30 -1.42 -0.47
CA LEU A 27 -6.43 -0.60 -0.90
C LEU A 27 -6.36 0.81 -0.31
N MET A 28 -6.01 0.92 0.98
CA MET A 28 -5.83 2.22 1.65
C MET A 28 -4.60 2.97 1.10
N THR A 29 -3.51 2.26 0.81
CA THR A 29 -2.33 2.86 0.16
C THR A 29 -2.68 3.42 -1.21
N SER A 30 -3.42 2.68 -2.03
CA SER A 30 -3.87 3.14 -3.35
C SER A 30 -4.89 4.27 -3.27
N GLU A 31 -5.78 4.26 -2.28
CA GLU A 31 -6.69 5.39 -2.01
C GLU A 31 -5.89 6.68 -1.75
N MET A 32 -4.82 6.59 -0.96
CA MET A 32 -3.96 7.74 -0.71
C MET A 32 -3.20 8.20 -1.95
N LEU A 33 -2.74 7.27 -2.78
CA LEU A 33 -2.14 7.59 -4.09
C LEU A 33 -3.13 8.39 -4.97
N VAL A 34 -4.39 7.98 -5.04
CA VAL A 34 -5.42 8.67 -5.83
C VAL A 34 -5.73 10.05 -5.26
N LYS A 35 -5.79 10.20 -3.94
CA LYS A 35 -5.97 11.52 -3.30
C LYS A 35 -4.80 12.47 -3.59
N LEU A 36 -3.57 11.98 -3.58
CA LEU A 36 -2.39 12.78 -3.92
C LEU A 36 -2.32 13.12 -5.42
N LEU A 37 -2.84 12.24 -6.28
CA LEU A 37 -3.02 12.51 -7.71
C LEU A 37 -4.01 13.65 -7.93
N ASP A 38 -5.16 13.61 -7.27
CA ASP A 38 -6.21 14.65 -7.36
C ASP A 38 -5.70 16.02 -6.88
N GLN A 39 -4.87 16.02 -5.82
CA GLN A 39 -4.18 17.23 -5.33
C GLN A 39 -3.06 17.72 -6.25
N GLY A 40 -2.71 16.99 -7.31
CA GLY A 40 -1.60 17.31 -8.21
C GLY A 40 -0.21 17.11 -7.60
N THR A 41 -0.12 16.50 -6.41
CA THR A 41 1.15 16.23 -5.70
C THR A 41 1.98 15.18 -6.41
N VAL A 42 1.33 14.20 -7.03
CA VAL A 42 1.96 13.12 -7.81
C VAL A 42 1.20 12.88 -9.11
N LYS A 43 1.82 12.18 -10.06
CA LYS A 43 1.17 11.60 -11.24
C LYS A 43 1.35 10.08 -11.25
N LEU A 44 0.36 9.35 -11.75
CA LEU A 44 0.43 7.89 -11.84
C LEU A 44 1.62 7.40 -12.67
N ASN A 45 2.00 8.15 -13.70
CA ASN A 45 3.14 7.88 -14.57
C ASN A 45 4.45 8.49 -14.08
N ASP A 46 4.49 9.13 -12.90
CA ASP A 46 5.76 9.54 -12.33
C ASP A 46 6.65 8.31 -12.07
N PRO A 47 7.94 8.38 -12.40
CA PRO A 47 8.86 7.30 -12.08
C PRO A 47 9.12 7.28 -10.57
N LEU A 48 9.25 6.09 -9.97
CA LEU A 48 9.60 5.90 -8.56
C LEU A 48 10.90 6.66 -8.19
N SER A 49 11.84 6.74 -9.13
CA SER A 49 13.10 7.47 -8.96
C SER A 49 12.93 8.95 -8.60
N LYS A 50 11.83 9.59 -9.02
CA LYS A 50 11.51 10.98 -8.68
C LYS A 50 11.35 11.19 -7.17
N TYR A 51 10.96 10.15 -6.44
CA TYR A 51 10.68 10.19 -5.00
C TYR A 51 11.77 9.53 -4.17
N ALA A 52 12.87 9.12 -4.79
CA ALA A 52 14.00 8.51 -4.09
C ALA A 52 14.84 9.58 -3.37
N PRO A 53 15.46 9.25 -2.22
CA PRO A 53 16.40 10.15 -1.56
C PRO A 53 17.58 10.53 -2.49
N PRO A 54 18.20 11.71 -2.29
CA PRO A 54 19.37 12.11 -3.07
C PRO A 54 20.49 11.04 -3.03
N GLY A 55 21.01 10.69 -4.21
CA GLY A 55 22.06 9.67 -4.35
C GLY A 55 21.56 8.22 -4.38
N ALA A 56 20.27 7.96 -4.15
CA ALA A 56 19.71 6.61 -4.25
C ALA A 56 19.53 6.19 -5.73
N ARG A 57 19.96 4.96 -6.06
CA ARG A 57 19.73 4.35 -7.37
C ARG A 57 18.40 3.60 -7.36
N VAL A 58 17.50 3.97 -8.27
CA VAL A 58 16.31 3.16 -8.61
C VAL A 58 16.55 2.50 -9.97
N PRO A 59 16.47 1.16 -10.08
CA PRO A 59 16.73 0.45 -11.32
C PRO A 59 15.64 0.70 -12.36
N THR A 60 16.00 0.48 -13.61
CA THR A 60 15.10 0.47 -14.78
C THR A 60 15.16 -0.89 -15.45
N TYR A 61 14.12 -1.27 -16.18
CA TYR A 61 14.12 -2.46 -17.02
C TYR A 61 14.18 -2.05 -18.50
N ASN A 62 15.26 -2.40 -19.21
CA ASN A 62 15.48 -2.01 -20.62
C ASN A 62 15.32 -0.49 -20.89
N GLY A 63 15.77 0.34 -19.95
CA GLY A 63 15.60 1.80 -20.03
C GLY A 63 14.21 2.31 -19.63
N THR A 64 13.24 1.41 -19.41
CA THR A 64 11.91 1.77 -18.92
C THR A 64 11.93 1.91 -17.39
N PRO A 65 11.54 3.08 -16.84
CA PRO A 65 11.47 3.28 -15.40
C PRO A 65 10.25 2.60 -14.78
N ILE A 66 10.37 2.20 -13.52
CA ILE A 66 9.24 1.76 -12.70
C ILE A 66 8.43 3.01 -12.31
N THR A 67 7.14 3.03 -12.62
CA THR A 67 6.24 4.15 -12.30
C THR A 67 5.38 3.87 -11.06
N LEU A 68 4.71 4.89 -10.52
CA LEU A 68 3.79 4.68 -9.39
C LEU A 68 2.62 3.75 -9.75
N VAL A 69 2.12 3.79 -10.99
CA VAL A 69 1.06 2.86 -11.44
C VAL A 69 1.56 1.41 -11.48
N ASN A 70 2.80 1.17 -11.93
CA ASN A 70 3.41 -0.16 -11.90
C ASN A 70 3.32 -0.80 -10.50
N LEU A 71 3.66 -0.01 -9.47
CA LEU A 71 3.61 -0.45 -8.08
C LEU A 71 2.19 -0.75 -7.59
N ALA A 72 1.21 0.09 -7.97
CA ALA A 72 -0.17 -0.04 -7.54
C ALA A 72 -0.92 -1.19 -8.24
N THR A 73 -0.51 -1.55 -9.46
CA THR A 73 -1.17 -2.58 -10.28
C THR A 73 -0.36 -3.87 -10.43
N HIS A 74 0.82 -3.95 -9.79
CA HIS A 74 1.72 -5.11 -9.86
C HIS A 74 2.20 -5.45 -11.29
N THR A 75 2.68 -4.44 -12.02
CA THR A 75 3.16 -4.57 -13.42
C THR A 75 4.56 -4.04 -13.62
#